data_AF-T5ADS9-F1
#
_entry.id   AF-T5ADS9-F1
#
_cell.length_a   1.000
_cell.length_b   1.000
_cell.length_c   1.000
_cell.angle_alpha   90.00
_cell.angle_beta   90.00
_cell.angle_gamma   90.00
#
_symmetry.space_group_name_H-M   'P 1'
#
loop_
_entity.id
_entity.type
_entity.pdbx_description
1 polymer ?
#
loop_
_entity_poly.entity_id
_entity_poly.type
_entity_poly.pdbx_seq_one_letter_code
_entity_poly.pdbx_strand_id
1 'polypeptide(L)'
;MHGTGDDNVHFQNSLHLLDALDLAGVENYDVHVFPDSDHSITFHNANRIVYDKLGNWLINAFNGEWLKIKDPKPKTSPLHR
;
A
#
# COMPACT_ATOMS: atom_id res chain seq x y z
N MET A 1 -4.68 3.84 -2.77
CA MET A 1 -5.68 2.76 -2.64
C MET A 1 -6.73 2.95 -3.72
N HIS A 2 -7.29 1.88 -4.29
CA HIS A 2 -8.27 2.00 -5.40
C HIS A 2 -9.23 0.81 -5.42
N GLY A 3 -10.52 1.06 -5.68
CA GLY A 3 -11.50 0.02 -5.99
C GLY A 3 -11.40 -0.50 -7.43
N THR A 4 -11.47 -1.82 -7.65
CA THR A 4 -11.35 -2.37 -9.02
C THR A 4 -12.59 -2.13 -9.89
N GLY A 5 -13.73 -1.84 -9.26
CA GLY A 5 -15.02 -1.56 -9.91
C GLY A 5 -15.35 -0.08 -10.02
N ASP A 6 -14.38 0.81 -9.84
CA ASP A 6 -14.56 2.26 -10.00
C ASP A 6 -14.85 2.62 -11.46
N ASP A 7 -16.06 3.10 -11.71
CA ASP A 7 -16.60 3.48 -13.02
C ASP A 7 -16.38 4.97 -13.35
N ASN A 8 -15.95 5.77 -12.38
CA ASN A 8 -15.68 7.21 -12.54
C ASN A 8 -14.19 7.46 -12.74
N VAL A 9 -13.36 6.95 -11.83
CA VAL A 9 -11.90 6.97 -11.93
C VAL A 9 -11.42 5.54 -12.12
N HIS A 10 -11.36 5.11 -13.37
CA HIS A 10 -11.02 3.74 -13.72
C HIS A 10 -9.71 3.23 -13.07
N PHE A 11 -9.73 1.97 -12.58
CA PHE A 11 -8.58 1.32 -11.94
C PHE A 11 -7.32 1.29 -12.83
N GLN A 12 -7.50 1.38 -14.14
CA GLN A 12 -6.45 1.49 -15.16
C GLN A 12 -5.50 2.68 -14.90
N ASN A 13 -5.98 3.76 -14.29
CA ASN A 13 -5.13 4.89 -13.90
C ASN A 13 -4.07 4.48 -12.88
N SER A 14 -4.45 3.67 -11.89
CA SER A 14 -3.51 3.12 -10.90
C SER A 14 -2.53 2.15 -11.55
N LEU A 15 -2.98 1.31 -12.48
CA LEU A 15 -2.09 0.39 -13.21
C LEU A 15 -1.05 1.15 -14.05
N HIS A 16 -1.44 2.24 -14.70
CA HIS A 16 -0.51 3.08 -15.45
C HIS A 16 0.54 3.73 -14.53
N LEU A 17 0.16 4.16 -13.32
CA LEU A 17 1.12 4.67 -12.35
C LEU A 17 2.08 3.58 -11.87
N LEU A 18 1.58 2.38 -11.58
CA LEU A 18 2.41 1.25 -11.13
C LEU A 18 3.44 0.86 -12.19
N ASP A 19 3.04 0.76 -13.46
CA ASP A 19 3.96 0.50 -14.58
C ASP A 19 5.06 1.58 -14.67
N ALA A 20 4.69 2.85 -14.50
CA ALA A 20 5.67 3.95 -14.48
C ALA A 20 6.64 3.87 -13.29
N LEU A 21 6.19 3.42 -12.12
CA LEU A 21 7.06 3.21 -10.95
C LEU A 21 8.02 2.04 -11.17
N ASP A 22 7.54 0.95 -11.79
CA ASP A 22 8.35 -0.22 -12.15
C ASP A 22 9.44 0.17 -13.16
N LEU A 23 9.08 0.92 -14.22
CA LEU A 23 10.03 1.45 -15.20
C LEU A 23 11.09 2.38 -14.57
N ALA A 24 10.74 3.07 -13.49
CA ALA A 24 11.63 3.95 -12.75
C ALA A 24 12.44 3.24 -11.63
N GLY A 25 12.19 1.95 -11.38
CA GLY A 25 12.81 1.21 -10.29
C GLY A 25 12.47 1.78 -8.90
N VAL A 26 11.31 2.42 -8.75
CA VAL A 26 10.86 2.98 -7.47
C VAL A 26 10.11 1.89 -6.73
N GLU A 27 10.61 1.45 -5.57
CA GLU A 27 9.99 0.38 -4.78
C GLU A 27 9.33 0.88 -3.49
N ASN A 28 9.63 2.12 -3.08
CA ASN A 28 9.17 2.68 -1.80
C ASN A 28 7.79 3.31 -1.90
N TYR A 29 6.77 2.48 -2.13
CA TYR A 29 5.37 2.89 -2.19
C TYR A 29 4.45 1.80 -1.61
N ASP A 30 3.28 2.21 -1.12
CA ASP A 30 2.26 1.30 -0.59
C ASP A 30 1.00 1.34 -1.47
N VAL A 31 0.49 0.18 -1.86
CA VAL A 31 -0.77 0.05 -2.60
C VAL A 31 -1.72 -0.89 -1.86
N HIS A 32 -3.01 -0.55 -1.88
CA HIS A 32 -4.07 -1.46 -1.50
C HIS A 32 -5.19 -1.39 -2.53
N VAL A 33 -5.64 -2.55 -2.98
CA VAL A 33 -6.69 -2.71 -3.99
C VAL A 33 -7.91 -3.29 -3.29
N PHE A 34 -9.07 -2.70 -3.54
CA PHE A 34 -10.35 -3.16 -2.98
C PHE A 34 -11.18 -3.81 -4.11
N PRO A 35 -11.28 -5.15 -4.13
CA PRO A 35 -12.05 -5.85 -5.15
C PRO A 35 -13.52 -5.44 -5.15
N ASP A 36 -14.11 -5.35 -6.33
CA ASP A 36 -15.53 -5.07 -6.60
C ASP A 36 -16.07 -3.77 -5.97
N SER A 37 -15.18 -2.92 -5.47
CA SER A 37 -15.51 -1.61 -4.94
C SER A 37 -15.53 -0.57 -6.05
N ASP A 38 -16.59 0.25 -6.07
CA ASP A 38 -16.69 1.46 -6.87
C ASP A 38 -15.85 2.61 -6.25
N HIS A 39 -16.07 3.84 -6.74
CA HIS A 39 -15.40 5.05 -6.25
C HIS A 39 -15.58 5.31 -4.74
N SER A 40 -16.65 4.79 -4.13
CA SER A 40 -16.96 4.98 -2.70
C SER A 40 -16.22 4.02 -1.78
N ILE A 41 -15.73 2.89 -2.31
CA ILE A 41 -15.03 1.84 -1.55
C ILE A 41 -15.85 1.38 -0.33
N THR A 42 -17.12 1.02 -0.55
CA THR A 42 -18.05 0.60 0.52
C THR A 42 -18.35 -0.90 0.52
N PHE A 43 -18.06 -1.61 -0.57
CA PHE A 43 -18.33 -3.04 -0.70
C PHE A 43 -17.67 -3.85 0.43
N HIS A 44 -18.43 -4.78 1.03
CA HIS A 44 -17.95 -5.64 2.12
C HIS A 44 -17.25 -4.92 3.29
N ASN A 45 -17.73 -3.75 3.69
CA ASN A 45 -17.13 -2.92 4.75
C ASN A 45 -15.70 -2.43 4.45
N ALA A 46 -15.31 -2.37 3.17
CA ALA A 46 -14.00 -1.88 2.75
C ALA A 46 -13.67 -0.48 3.27
N ASN A 47 -14.69 0.37 3.42
CA ASN A 47 -14.54 1.74 3.92
C ASN A 47 -13.86 1.80 5.30
N ARG A 48 -14.21 0.89 6.21
CA ARG A 48 -13.54 0.80 7.53
C ARG A 48 -12.05 0.49 7.36
N ILE A 49 -11.72 -0.42 6.45
CA ILE A 49 -10.34 -0.83 6.19
C ILE A 49 -9.50 0.32 5.61
N VAL A 50 -10.11 1.21 4.80
CA VAL A 50 -9.46 2.44 4.33
C VAL A 50 -8.98 3.28 5.51
N TYR A 51 -9.88 3.60 6.45
CA TYR A 51 -9.55 4.44 7.60
C TYR A 51 -8.54 3.77 8.54
N ASP A 52 -8.71 2.48 8.82
CA ASP A 52 -7.77 1.72 9.67
C ASP A 52 -6.36 1.70 9.07
N LYS A 53 -6.23 1.47 7.75
CA LYS A 53 -4.93 1.49 7.04
C LYS A 53 -4.29 2.87 7.03
N LEU A 54 -5.05 3.92 6.71
CA LEU A 54 -4.53 5.29 6.70
C LEU A 54 -4.08 5.72 8.09
N GLY A 55 -4.87 5.44 9.14
CA GLY A 55 -4.53 5.74 10.52
C GLY A 55 -3.21 5.08 10.94
N ASN A 56 -3.08 3.77 10.71
CA ASN A 56 -1.85 3.03 11.02
C ASN A 56 -0.65 3.55 10.23
N TRP A 57 -0.82 3.84 8.94
CA TRP A 57 0.25 4.35 8.10
C TRP A 57 0.76 5.71 8.59
N LEU A 58 -0.15 6.63 8.93
CA LEU A 58 0.19 7.96 9.47
C LEU A 58 0.90 7.84 10.82
N ILE A 59 0.38 7.03 11.74
CA ILE A 59 1.01 6.82 13.05
C ILE A 59 2.45 6.31 12.87
N ASN A 60 2.67 5.30 12.04
CA ASN A 60 4.00 4.76 11.78
C ASN A 60 4.93 5.78 11.10
N ALA A 61 4.40 6.60 10.19
CA ALA A 61 5.18 7.64 9.51
C ALA A 61 5.65 8.73 10.47
N PHE A 62 4.73 9.27 11.27
CA PHE A 62 5.03 10.37 12.18
C PHE A 62 5.72 9.93 13.47
N ASN A 63 5.69 8.64 13.81
CA ASN A 63 6.53 8.05 14.85
C ASN A 63 7.91 7.61 14.33
N GLY A 64 8.19 7.78 13.03
CA GLY A 64 9.48 7.43 12.43
C GLY A 64 9.72 5.93 12.27
N GLU A 65 8.69 5.08 12.38
CA GLU A 65 8.82 3.63 12.24
C GLU A 65 9.31 3.24 10.84
N TRP A 66 8.84 3.94 9.79
CA TRP A 66 9.27 3.67 8.42
C TRP A 66 10.77 3.93 8.19
N LEU A 67 11.36 4.88 8.92
CA LEU A 67 12.80 5.17 8.82
C LEU A 67 13.66 4.03 9.37
N LYS A 68 13.14 3.27 10.34
CA LYS A 68 13.84 2.15 10.96
C LYS A 68 13.94 0.95 10.03
N ILE A 69 13.03 0.83 9.06
CA ILE A 69 12.94 -0.33 8.16
C ILE A 69 13.40 -0.04 6.72
N LYS A 70 13.95 1.15 6.44
CA LYS A 70 14.36 1.56 5.08
C LYS A 70 15.48 0.73 4.45
N ASP A 71 16.32 0.10 5.27
CA ASP A 71 17.45 -0.74 4.86
C ASP A 71 17.40 -2.07 5.64
N PRO A 72 16.45 -2.95 5.32
CA PRO A 72 16.26 -4.18 6.06
C PRO A 72 17.43 -5.13 5.78
N LYS A 73 18.10 -5.57 6.85
CA LYS A 73 19.19 -6.55 6.77
C LYS A 73 18.69 -7.92 7.23
N PRO A 74 19.09 -9.02 6.55
CA PRO A 74 18.79 -10.36 7.01
C PRO A 74 19.28 -10.56 8.46
N LYS A 75 18.47 -11.21 9.28
CA LYS A 75 18.94 -11.65 10.61
C LYS A 75 19.99 -12.72 10.40
N THR A 76 21.24 -12.46 10.78
CA THR A 76 22.27 -13.48 10.80
C THR A 76 21.94 -14.48 11.91
N SER A 77 21.61 -15.72 11.56
CA SER A 77 21.47 -16.80 12.55
C SER A 77 22.78 -16.93 13.33
N PRO A 78 22.77 -17.03 14.67
CA PRO A 78 23.97 -17.40 15.39
C PRO A 78 24.35 -18.80 14.93
N LEU A 79 25.52 -18.92 14.30
CA LEU A 79 26.17 -20.19 14.03
C LEU A 79 26.19 -20.97 15.35
N HIS A 80 25.32 -21.98 15.48
CA HIS A 80 25.51 -23.02 16.49
C HIS A 80 26.82 -23.72 16.12
N ARG A 81 27.81 -23.54 17.00
CA ARG A 81 29.04 -24.33 16.99
C ARG A 81 28.76 -25.72 17.55
#